data_AF-A0A2W4PS00-F1
#
_entry.id   AF-A0A2W4PS00-F1
#
_cell.length_a   1.000
_cell.length_b   1.000
_cell.length_c   1.000
_cell.angle_alpha   90.00
_cell.angle_beta   90.00
_cell.angle_gamma   90.00
#
_symmetry.space_group_name_H-M   'P 1'
#
loop_
_entity.id
_entity.type
_entity.pdbx_description
1 polymer ?
#
loop_
_entity_poly.entity_id
_entity_poly.type
_entity_poly.pdbx_seq_one_letter_code
_entity_poly.pdbx_strand_id
1 'polypeptide(L)'
;MANELSFNSLLTAFAVPKKSDWVNVARDETGLDDPLEKLRQYVTTNLSVFPFYDHTDLETIKYSDRYSLPPVEDENLNARYWENVPAVAVANPPDANKMALAHLAKGAHGIFFERVEDPDVILRNIDRSVCSTWFLVGREANATEVADLLHENINYNTYLLWEHTPAKPENFLAQGGNSRGLGLAVPRGKNVVEEIATALTRAVGLLDTLTDLGLSPATSGNQICFSLFVDNDFFLSVAKFKAMRRLWYQVMQAYDVHDFPFDGYFLHARCEPAASESYEPRGGLIANAFAAVAAVCGGCNALTVFPDVRDQDLAATVARNISSILAHEAHLDKVSDPFSGAYYLETLVHHIAQEAWTAFTNGIS
;
A
#
# COMPACT_ATOMS: atom_id res chain seq x y z
N MET A 1 -34.01 -35.68 -31.07
CA MET A 1 -33.56 -35.32 -29.71
C MET A 1 -32.29 -34.53 -29.88
N ALA A 2 -32.37 -33.20 -29.70
CA ALA A 2 -31.21 -32.33 -29.76
C ALA A 2 -30.40 -32.56 -28.47
N ASN A 3 -29.09 -32.82 -28.63
CA ASN A 3 -28.15 -32.86 -27.52
C ASN A 3 -28.16 -31.48 -26.85
N GLU A 4 -28.75 -31.39 -25.66
CA GLU A 4 -28.48 -30.27 -24.76
C GLU A 4 -27.01 -30.37 -24.34
N LEU A 5 -26.14 -29.68 -25.08
CA LEU A 5 -24.81 -29.31 -24.58
C LEU A 5 -25.03 -28.45 -23.34
N SER A 6 -25.06 -29.09 -22.16
CA SER A 6 -25.12 -28.36 -20.90
C SER A 6 -23.89 -27.46 -20.84
N PHE A 7 -24.06 -26.20 -20.46
CA PHE A 7 -22.98 -25.21 -20.32
C PHE A 7 -21.79 -25.72 -19.48
N ASN A 8 -22.02 -26.73 -18.63
CA ASN A 8 -21.01 -27.44 -17.84
C ASN A 8 -19.97 -28.24 -18.67
N SER A 9 -20.16 -28.43 -19.98
CA SER A 9 -19.23 -29.21 -20.80
C SER A 9 -18.08 -28.41 -21.43
N LEU A 10 -18.07 -27.07 -21.28
CA LEU A 10 -17.08 -26.20 -21.94
C LEU A 10 -15.63 -26.51 -21.51
N LEU A 11 -15.43 -26.90 -20.25
CA LEU A 11 -14.10 -27.19 -19.69
C LEU A 11 -13.75 -28.68 -19.66
N THR A 12 -14.75 -29.57 -19.64
CA THR A 12 -14.51 -31.02 -19.70
C THR A 12 -14.22 -31.52 -21.12
N ALA A 13 -14.46 -30.68 -22.14
CA ALA A 13 -14.14 -30.99 -23.53
C ALA A 13 -12.64 -30.95 -23.83
N PHE A 14 -11.82 -30.38 -22.94
CA PHE A 14 -10.39 -30.23 -23.11
C PHE A 14 -9.63 -30.88 -21.94
N ALA A 15 -8.44 -31.43 -22.23
CA ALA A 15 -7.53 -31.81 -21.16
C ALA A 15 -7.09 -30.55 -20.39
N VAL A 16 -6.89 -30.68 -19.08
CA VAL A 16 -6.33 -29.57 -18.28
C VAL A 16 -4.92 -29.27 -18.82
N PRO A 17 -4.69 -28.07 -19.37
CA PRO A 17 -3.42 -27.72 -19.97
C PRO A 17 -2.34 -27.70 -18.89
N LYS A 18 -1.21 -28.34 -19.19
CA LYS A 18 -0.03 -28.38 -18.32
C LYS A 18 0.99 -27.34 -18.78
N LYS A 19 1.85 -26.88 -17.87
CA LYS A 19 3.03 -26.08 -18.22
C LYS A 19 3.87 -26.69 -19.35
N SER A 20 3.99 -28.02 -19.44
CA SER A 20 4.67 -28.70 -20.55
C SER A 20 4.03 -28.46 -21.93
N ASP A 21 2.70 -28.34 -21.97
CA ASP A 21 1.97 -28.12 -23.21
C ASP A 21 2.24 -26.71 -23.73
N TRP A 22 2.25 -25.71 -22.84
CA TRP A 22 2.66 -24.34 -23.17
C TRP A 22 4.11 -24.28 -23.68
N VAL A 23 5.04 -24.97 -23.01
CA VAL A 23 6.45 -25.00 -23.41
C VAL A 23 6.63 -25.55 -24.82
N ASN A 24 5.89 -26.60 -25.19
CA ASN A 24 5.98 -27.19 -26.52
C ASN A 24 5.47 -26.20 -27.59
N VAL A 25 4.33 -25.56 -27.37
CA VAL A 25 3.80 -24.55 -28.30
C VAL A 25 4.75 -23.36 -28.41
N ALA A 26 5.25 -22.84 -27.29
CA ALA A 26 6.18 -21.72 -27.28
C ALA A 26 7.49 -22.07 -28.01
N ARG A 27 7.98 -23.31 -27.90
CA ARG A 27 9.16 -23.80 -28.62
C ARG A 27 8.92 -23.78 -30.12
N ASP A 28 7.76 -24.27 -30.56
CA ASP A 28 7.41 -24.32 -31.98
C ASP A 28 7.24 -22.91 -32.58
N GLU A 29 6.68 -21.96 -31.82
CA GLU A 29 6.45 -20.58 -32.28
C GLU A 29 7.72 -19.71 -32.27
N THR A 30 8.57 -19.85 -31.24
CA THR A 30 9.74 -18.98 -31.04
C THR A 30 11.05 -19.57 -31.57
N GLY A 31 11.11 -20.89 -31.74
CA GLY A 31 12.34 -21.61 -32.06
C GLY A 31 13.33 -21.73 -30.90
N LEU A 32 12.94 -21.35 -29.67
CA LEU A 32 13.79 -21.45 -28.47
C LEU A 32 13.82 -22.88 -27.93
N ASP A 33 14.99 -23.34 -27.49
CA ASP A 33 15.22 -24.66 -26.89
C ASP A 33 14.45 -24.84 -25.57
N ASP A 34 14.54 -23.83 -24.70
CA ASP A 34 13.79 -23.71 -23.45
C ASP A 34 13.10 -22.34 -23.34
N PRO A 35 11.91 -22.18 -23.95
CA PRO A 35 11.18 -20.91 -23.94
C PRO A 35 10.86 -20.40 -22.53
N LEU A 36 10.62 -21.30 -21.57
CA LEU A 36 10.23 -20.91 -20.20
C LEU A 36 11.38 -20.17 -19.51
N GLU A 37 12.59 -20.70 -19.60
CA GLU A 37 13.80 -20.09 -19.03
C GLU A 37 14.28 -18.90 -19.86
N LYS A 38 14.26 -19.00 -21.20
CA LYS A 38 14.79 -17.96 -22.10
C LYS A 38 13.94 -16.69 -22.12
N LEU A 39 12.64 -16.81 -21.87
CA LEU A 39 11.71 -15.68 -21.81
C LEU A 39 11.47 -15.19 -20.38
N ARG A 40 12.14 -15.78 -19.37
CA ARG A 40 12.02 -15.30 -18.00
C ARG A 40 12.57 -13.89 -17.88
N GLN A 41 11.93 -13.09 -17.04
CA GLN A 41 12.36 -11.73 -16.74
C GLN A 41 12.90 -11.68 -15.32
N TYR A 42 14.08 -11.11 -15.15
CA TYR A 42 14.65 -10.88 -13.83
C TYR A 42 14.16 -9.54 -13.29
N VAL A 43 13.54 -9.57 -12.12
CA VAL A 43 13.11 -8.38 -11.38
C VAL A 43 14.25 -7.93 -10.46
N THR A 44 14.86 -8.89 -9.76
CA THR A 44 16.09 -8.69 -8.97
C THR A 44 17.07 -9.82 -9.31
N THR A 45 18.22 -9.86 -8.65
CA THR A 45 19.16 -10.99 -8.77
C THR A 45 18.54 -12.32 -8.33
N ASN A 46 17.60 -12.29 -7.39
CA ASN A 46 16.97 -13.49 -6.83
C ASN A 46 15.50 -13.65 -7.28
N LEU A 47 14.84 -12.57 -7.70
CA LEU A 47 13.45 -12.56 -8.08
C LEU A 47 13.32 -12.58 -9.60
N SER A 48 12.58 -13.56 -10.12
CA SER A 48 12.28 -13.65 -11.54
C SER A 48 10.83 -14.04 -11.77
N VAL A 49 10.35 -13.62 -12.94
CA VAL A 49 9.00 -13.87 -13.41
C VAL A 49 9.09 -14.73 -14.66
N PHE A 50 8.27 -15.79 -14.69
CA PHE A 50 8.15 -16.66 -15.85
C PHE A 50 7.08 -16.14 -16.81
N PRO A 51 7.18 -16.45 -18.11
CA PRO A 51 6.17 -16.06 -19.09
C PRO A 51 4.82 -16.77 -18.91
N PHE A 52 4.75 -17.85 -18.12
CA PHE A 52 3.54 -18.65 -17.94
C PHE A 52 3.48 -19.30 -16.55
N TYR A 53 2.28 -19.26 -15.96
CA TYR A 53 1.96 -19.84 -14.65
C TYR A 53 0.69 -20.69 -14.73
N ASP A 54 0.62 -21.75 -13.94
CA ASP A 54 -0.55 -22.62 -13.80
C ASP A 54 -0.82 -22.98 -12.33
N HIS A 55 -1.84 -23.81 -12.09
CA HIS A 55 -2.24 -24.23 -10.74
C HIS A 55 -1.13 -24.92 -9.95
N THR A 56 -0.16 -25.56 -10.61
CA THR A 56 0.93 -26.28 -9.93
C THR A 56 1.88 -25.32 -9.22
N ASP A 57 1.97 -24.06 -9.66
CA ASP A 57 2.76 -23.02 -8.99
C ASP A 57 2.23 -22.72 -7.58
N LEU A 58 0.92 -22.88 -7.36
CA LEU A 58 0.29 -22.66 -6.06
C LEU A 58 0.40 -23.86 -5.11
N GLU A 59 0.66 -25.07 -5.60
CA GLU A 59 0.78 -26.27 -4.76
C GLU A 59 1.91 -26.14 -3.73
N THR A 60 2.93 -25.35 -4.06
CA THR A 60 4.05 -25.06 -3.16
C THR A 60 3.73 -23.98 -2.11
N ILE A 61 2.64 -23.23 -2.30
CA ILE A 61 2.26 -22.05 -1.51
C ILE A 61 1.04 -22.39 -0.64
N LYS A 62 1.27 -23.07 0.49
CA LYS A 62 0.22 -23.61 1.38
C LYS A 62 -0.66 -22.59 2.11
N TYR A 63 -0.49 -21.31 1.85
CA TYR A 63 -1.12 -20.23 2.61
C TYR A 63 -1.77 -19.15 1.74
N SER A 64 -1.93 -19.38 0.44
CA SER A 64 -2.63 -18.46 -0.49
C SER A 64 -3.99 -18.04 0.07
N ASP A 65 -4.77 -19.00 0.56
CA ASP A 65 -6.17 -18.78 0.96
C ASP A 65 -6.31 -18.06 2.31
N ARG A 66 -5.21 -17.90 3.07
CA ARG A 66 -5.22 -17.28 4.40
C ARG A 66 -4.98 -15.78 4.40
N TYR A 67 -4.53 -15.23 3.27
CA TYR A 67 -4.03 -13.86 3.19
C TYR A 67 -4.70 -13.03 2.09
N SER A 68 -5.90 -13.43 1.69
CA SER A 68 -6.79 -12.59 0.90
C SER A 68 -7.35 -11.48 1.77
N LEU A 69 -7.54 -10.29 1.21
CA LEU A 69 -8.18 -9.21 1.95
C LEU A 69 -9.66 -9.55 2.18
N PRO A 70 -10.13 -9.57 3.44
CA PRO A 70 -11.54 -9.75 3.71
C PRO A 70 -12.34 -8.56 3.18
N PRO A 71 -13.64 -8.75 2.87
CA PRO A 71 -14.52 -7.63 2.61
C PRO A 71 -14.64 -6.75 3.85
N VAL A 72 -14.78 -5.45 3.65
CA VAL A 72 -15.06 -4.49 4.72
C VAL A 72 -16.39 -4.85 5.39
N GLU A 73 -16.41 -4.89 6.73
CA GLU A 73 -17.58 -5.31 7.51
C GLU A 73 -18.67 -4.23 7.63
N ASP A 74 -18.35 -2.95 7.38
CA ASP A 74 -19.31 -1.86 7.42
C ASP A 74 -20.33 -1.96 6.28
N GLU A 75 -21.61 -2.19 6.64
CA GLU A 75 -22.72 -2.33 5.70
C GLU A 75 -22.95 -1.10 4.79
N ASN A 76 -22.41 0.06 5.17
CA ASN A 76 -22.51 1.29 4.38
C ASN A 76 -21.38 1.44 3.35
N LEU A 77 -20.36 0.59 3.41
CA LEU A 77 -19.21 0.60 2.52
C LEU A 77 -19.27 -0.56 1.52
N ASN A 78 -18.55 -0.43 0.41
CA ASN A 78 -18.36 -1.53 -0.53
C ASN A 78 -17.32 -2.53 0.02
N ALA A 79 -17.26 -3.72 -0.58
CA ALA A 79 -16.36 -4.80 -0.14
C ALA A 79 -14.88 -4.37 -0.03
N ARG A 80 -14.45 -3.38 -0.81
CA ARG A 80 -13.16 -2.71 -0.69
C ARG A 80 -13.38 -1.23 -0.37
N TYR A 81 -12.63 -0.69 0.58
CA TYR A 81 -12.64 0.73 0.92
C TYR A 81 -11.22 1.27 1.10
N TRP A 82 -10.98 2.48 0.59
CA TRP A 82 -9.76 3.24 0.86
C TRP A 82 -10.08 4.73 0.99
N GLU A 83 -9.30 5.41 1.83
CA GLU A 83 -9.40 6.86 1.99
C GLU A 83 -8.74 7.57 0.81
N ASN A 84 -9.43 8.59 0.27
CA ASN A 84 -8.89 9.49 -0.74
C ASN A 84 -8.24 10.67 -0.01
N VAL A 85 -6.92 10.69 0.04
CA VAL A 85 -6.13 11.62 0.86
C VAL A 85 -5.19 12.45 -0.03
N PRO A 86 -5.69 13.47 -0.75
CA PRO A 86 -4.85 14.33 -1.59
C PRO A 86 -3.75 15.03 -0.80
N ALA A 87 -2.60 15.21 -1.45
CA ALA A 87 -1.45 15.90 -0.89
C ALA A 87 -1.67 17.43 -0.89
N VAL A 88 -1.24 18.08 0.18
CA VAL A 88 -1.21 19.54 0.33
C VAL A 88 0.18 19.95 0.80
N ALA A 89 0.89 20.68 -0.06
CA ALA A 89 2.15 21.31 0.29
C ALA A 89 1.90 22.48 1.24
N VAL A 90 2.60 22.49 2.38
CA VAL A 90 2.39 23.51 3.43
C VAL A 90 3.38 24.67 3.27
N ALA A 91 3.49 25.28 2.08
CA ALA A 91 4.40 26.41 1.87
C ALA A 91 3.98 27.67 2.65
N ASN A 92 2.67 27.88 2.76
CA ASN A 92 2.01 28.94 3.50
C ASN A 92 0.79 28.34 4.25
N PRO A 93 0.74 28.35 5.59
CA PRO A 93 -0.31 27.66 6.35
C PRO A 93 -1.75 28.11 6.01
N PRO A 94 -2.06 29.41 5.86
CA PRO A 94 -3.38 29.85 5.38
C PRO A 94 -3.78 29.31 4.00
N ASP A 95 -2.86 29.32 3.03
CA ASP A 95 -3.14 28.81 1.68
C ASP A 95 -3.31 27.28 1.68
N ALA A 96 -2.50 26.57 2.47
CA ALA A 96 -2.64 25.14 2.68
C ALA A 96 -3.99 24.78 3.30
N ASN A 97 -4.47 25.52 4.31
CA ASN A 97 -5.80 25.33 4.90
C ASN A 97 -6.91 25.52 3.84
N LYS A 98 -6.80 26.58 3.03
CA LYS A 98 -7.77 26.85 1.95
C LYS A 98 -7.81 25.71 0.93
N MET A 99 -6.66 25.19 0.55
CA MET A 99 -6.54 24.06 -0.37
C MET A 99 -7.12 22.77 0.24
N ALA A 100 -6.80 22.48 1.50
CA ALA A 100 -7.33 21.35 2.26
C ALA A 100 -8.86 21.36 2.31
N LEU A 101 -9.47 22.48 2.72
CA LEU A 101 -10.92 22.65 2.73
C LEU A 101 -11.55 22.49 1.35
N ALA A 102 -10.88 22.97 0.29
CA ALA A 102 -11.35 22.80 -1.08
C ALA A 102 -11.31 21.33 -1.55
N HIS A 103 -10.36 20.52 -1.09
CA HIS A 103 -10.33 19.09 -1.34
C HIS A 103 -11.45 18.35 -0.59
N LEU A 104 -11.63 18.63 0.70
CA LEU A 104 -12.66 18.01 1.55
C LEU A 104 -14.07 18.32 1.03
N ALA A 105 -14.35 19.57 0.67
CA ALA A 105 -15.64 19.98 0.09
C ALA A 105 -15.96 19.30 -1.25
N LYS A 106 -14.97 18.67 -1.89
CA LYS A 106 -15.09 17.98 -3.18
C LYS A 106 -14.90 16.46 -3.06
N GLY A 107 -15.14 15.89 -1.87
CA GLY A 107 -15.21 14.45 -1.65
C GLY A 107 -13.88 13.76 -1.31
N ALA A 108 -12.85 14.50 -0.90
CA ALA A 108 -11.71 13.89 -0.23
C ALA A 108 -12.14 13.38 1.17
N HIS A 109 -11.62 12.21 1.57
CA HIS A 109 -11.90 11.60 2.88
C HIS A 109 -10.96 12.13 3.96
N GLY A 110 -9.78 12.61 3.56
CA GLY A 110 -8.82 13.24 4.44
C GLY A 110 -7.80 14.05 3.67
N ILE A 111 -6.78 14.57 4.36
CA ILE A 111 -5.71 15.38 3.76
C ILE A 111 -4.36 14.85 4.18
N PHE A 112 -3.43 14.74 3.23
CA PHE A 112 -2.03 14.48 3.48
C PHE A 112 -1.23 15.78 3.42
N PHE A 113 -0.87 16.31 4.58
CA PHE A 113 0.00 17.47 4.73
C PHE A 113 1.47 17.03 4.64
N GLU A 114 2.21 17.64 3.73
CA GLU A 114 3.60 17.26 3.44
C GLU A 114 4.61 17.71 4.49
N ARG A 115 4.16 18.49 5.48
CA ARG A 115 4.91 18.82 6.69
C ARG A 115 3.97 19.30 7.78
N VAL A 116 4.47 19.35 9.01
CA VAL A 116 3.81 19.99 10.14
C VAL A 116 4.34 21.41 10.28
N GLU A 117 3.48 22.40 10.06
CA GLU A 117 3.77 23.83 10.21
C GLU A 117 2.49 24.57 10.58
N ASP A 118 2.49 25.29 11.71
CA ASP A 118 1.33 25.98 12.30
C ASP A 118 0.03 25.13 12.29
N PRO A 119 -0.02 24.00 13.04
CA PRO A 119 -1.17 23.09 13.06
C PRO A 119 -2.52 23.76 13.26
N ASP A 120 -2.59 24.73 14.18
CA ASP A 120 -3.78 25.52 14.48
C ASP A 120 -4.36 26.22 13.24
N VAL A 121 -3.48 26.68 12.34
CA VAL A 121 -3.88 27.39 11.12
C VAL A 121 -4.29 26.40 10.04
N ILE A 122 -3.48 25.36 9.79
CA ILE A 122 -3.76 24.38 8.72
C ILE A 122 -5.00 23.53 9.02
N LEU A 123 -5.31 23.26 10.29
CA LEU A 123 -6.47 22.48 10.71
C LEU A 123 -7.73 23.30 10.98
N ARG A 124 -7.66 24.63 10.88
CA ARG A 124 -8.80 25.50 11.16
C ARG A 124 -10.01 25.12 10.30
N ASN A 125 -11.15 24.90 10.95
CA ASN A 125 -12.42 24.48 10.34
C ASN A 125 -12.41 23.09 9.66
N ILE A 126 -11.41 22.26 9.94
CA ILE A 126 -11.41 20.86 9.52
C ILE A 126 -11.99 20.02 10.67
N ASP A 127 -13.10 19.33 10.41
CA ASP A 127 -13.67 18.40 11.38
C ASP A 127 -12.92 17.06 11.35
N ARG A 128 -12.01 16.90 12.31
CA ARG A 128 -11.12 15.72 12.43
C ARG A 128 -11.83 14.48 12.97
N SER A 129 -13.07 14.60 13.44
CA SER A 129 -13.89 13.44 13.81
C SER A 129 -14.47 12.72 12.59
N VAL A 130 -14.55 13.42 11.46
CA VAL A 130 -15.08 12.90 10.20
C VAL A 130 -13.97 12.71 9.17
N CYS A 131 -13.03 13.66 9.07
CA CYS A 131 -11.97 13.64 8.07
C CYS A 131 -10.65 13.15 8.68
N SER A 132 -9.92 12.30 7.95
CA SER A 132 -8.57 11.90 8.36
C SER A 132 -7.54 12.98 8.05
N THR A 133 -6.52 13.08 8.91
CA THR A 133 -5.43 14.04 8.80
C THR A 133 -4.11 13.32 8.89
N TRP A 134 -3.34 13.37 7.81
CA TRP A 134 -2.07 12.68 7.66
C TRP A 134 -0.96 13.73 7.57
N PHE A 135 0.11 13.54 8.33
CA PHE A 135 1.23 14.48 8.38
C PHE A 135 2.53 13.78 8.09
N LEU A 136 3.31 14.28 7.15
CA LEU A 136 4.71 13.91 7.03
C LEU A 136 5.51 14.65 8.12
N VAL A 137 6.27 13.90 8.90
CA VAL A 137 7.06 14.44 10.02
C VAL A 137 8.55 14.24 9.73
N GLY A 138 9.22 15.34 9.39
CA GLY A 138 10.67 15.40 9.19
C GLY A 138 11.44 15.71 10.47
N ARG A 139 12.78 15.73 10.40
CA ARG A 139 13.66 15.96 11.58
C ARG A 139 13.50 17.33 12.23
N GLU A 140 13.06 18.32 11.45
CA GLU A 140 12.92 19.72 11.88
C GLU A 140 11.57 19.99 12.57
N ALA A 141 10.68 18.99 12.65
CA ALA A 141 9.36 19.17 13.22
C ALA A 141 9.42 19.47 14.74
N ASN A 142 8.59 20.40 15.19
CA ASN A 142 8.44 20.73 16.59
C ASN A 142 7.75 19.57 17.33
N ALA A 143 8.49 18.87 18.19
CA ALA A 143 8.00 17.70 18.90
C ALA A 143 6.75 17.97 19.76
N THR A 144 6.60 19.18 20.31
CA THR A 144 5.43 19.54 21.13
C THR A 144 4.19 19.68 20.27
N GLU A 145 4.26 20.47 19.18
CA GLU A 145 3.15 20.65 18.24
C GLU A 145 2.70 19.31 17.63
N VAL A 146 3.65 18.45 17.30
CA VAL A 146 3.38 17.11 16.77
C VAL A 146 2.69 16.21 17.81
N ALA A 147 3.08 16.30 19.07
CA ALA A 147 2.45 15.51 20.14
C ALA A 147 1.02 16.01 20.43
N ASP A 148 0.82 17.33 20.49
CA ASP A 148 -0.48 17.94 20.79
C ASP A 148 -1.56 17.47 19.80
N LEU A 149 -1.21 17.33 18.51
CA LEU A 149 -2.09 16.78 17.48
C LEU A 149 -2.74 15.44 17.88
N LEU A 150 -2.03 14.56 18.60
CA LEU A 150 -2.54 13.24 18.97
C LEU A 150 -3.34 13.23 20.28
N HIS A 151 -3.09 14.19 21.17
CA HIS A 151 -3.63 14.20 22.53
C HIS A 151 -4.85 15.12 22.70
N GLU A 152 -5.20 15.90 21.68
CA GLU A 152 -6.35 16.81 21.70
C GLU A 152 -7.71 16.09 21.85
N ASN A 153 -7.94 14.98 21.14
CA ASN A 153 -9.21 14.25 21.19
C ASN A 153 -9.08 12.80 20.68
N ILE A 154 -9.58 11.86 21.47
CA ILE A 154 -9.56 10.42 21.15
C ILE A 154 -10.39 10.03 19.92
N ASN A 155 -11.33 10.87 19.50
CA ASN A 155 -12.20 10.61 18.34
C ASN A 155 -11.59 11.10 17.02
N TYR A 156 -10.41 11.73 17.07
CA TYR A 156 -9.77 12.20 15.85
C TYR A 156 -9.08 11.08 15.10
N ASN A 157 -9.03 11.23 13.78
CA ASN A 157 -8.33 10.35 12.86
C ASN A 157 -7.05 11.04 12.37
N THR A 158 -5.97 10.92 13.14
CA THR A 158 -4.70 11.58 12.87
C THR A 158 -3.56 10.58 12.75
N TYR A 159 -2.82 10.71 11.67
CA TYR A 159 -1.73 9.81 11.29
C TYR A 159 -0.44 10.62 11.15
N LEU A 160 0.57 10.30 11.96
CA LEU A 160 1.89 10.89 11.85
C LEU A 160 2.81 9.92 11.10
N LEU A 161 3.35 10.36 9.97
CA LEU A 161 4.23 9.58 9.11
C LEU A 161 5.66 10.09 9.23
N TRP A 162 6.48 9.39 10.00
CA TRP A 162 7.83 9.80 10.32
C TRP A 162 8.82 9.41 9.22
N GLU A 163 9.59 10.37 8.71
CA GLU A 163 10.71 10.11 7.79
C GLU A 163 11.87 9.41 8.51
N HIS A 164 12.05 9.72 9.80
CA HIS A 164 13.03 9.10 10.67
C HIS A 164 12.38 8.72 11.99
N THR A 165 12.79 7.58 12.56
CA THR A 165 12.30 7.12 13.85
C THR A 165 12.49 8.20 14.93
N PRO A 166 11.43 8.62 15.65
CA PRO A 166 11.55 9.61 16.69
C PRO A 166 12.43 9.10 17.83
N ALA A 167 13.18 9.99 18.48
CA ALA A 167 14.07 9.62 19.58
C ALA A 167 13.32 9.15 20.86
N LYS A 168 12.08 9.61 21.02
CA LYS A 168 11.19 9.28 22.14
C LYS A 168 9.81 8.88 21.60
N PRO A 169 9.69 7.68 21.00
CA PRO A 169 8.44 7.24 20.37
C PRO A 169 7.26 7.18 21.35
N GLU A 170 7.51 6.98 22.64
CA GLU A 170 6.50 6.94 23.70
C GLU A 170 5.68 8.23 23.85
N ASN A 171 6.22 9.37 23.40
CA ASN A 171 5.50 10.65 23.44
C ASN A 171 4.43 10.79 22.35
N PHE A 172 4.49 9.95 21.32
CA PHE A 172 3.66 10.03 20.13
C PHE A 172 2.72 8.84 20.01
N LEU A 173 2.28 8.28 21.14
CA LEU A 173 1.26 7.24 21.15
C LEU A 173 -0.12 7.90 21.16
N ALA A 174 -0.96 7.56 20.18
CA ALA A 174 -2.34 8.03 20.15
C ALA A 174 -3.15 7.36 21.26
N GLN A 175 -3.95 8.15 22.00
CA GLN A 175 -4.71 7.68 23.16
C GLN A 175 -6.05 7.00 22.81
N GLY A 176 -6.48 7.02 21.54
CA GLY A 176 -7.71 6.38 21.09
C GLY A 176 -8.03 6.64 19.61
N GLY A 177 -9.12 6.04 19.13
CA GLY A 177 -9.61 6.19 17.77
C GLY A 177 -8.78 5.44 16.71
N ASN A 178 -8.94 5.84 15.44
CA ASN A 178 -8.12 5.32 14.34
C ASN A 178 -6.77 6.05 14.20
N SER A 179 -6.45 6.97 15.12
CA SER A 179 -5.19 7.69 15.11
C SER A 179 -3.99 6.75 15.24
N ARG A 180 -2.91 7.07 14.54
CA ARG A 180 -1.63 6.32 14.53
C ARG A 180 -0.49 7.32 14.63
N GLY A 181 0.16 7.39 15.79
CA GLY A 181 1.20 8.38 16.01
C GLY A 181 2.61 7.93 15.61
N LEU A 182 2.79 6.66 15.25
CA LEU A 182 4.09 6.06 14.89
C LEU A 182 4.09 5.47 13.48
N GLY A 183 3.43 6.16 12.56
CA GLY A 183 3.49 5.81 11.15
C GLY A 183 4.87 6.01 10.54
N LEU A 184 5.22 5.19 9.56
CA LEU A 184 6.53 5.19 8.92
C LEU A 184 6.40 5.68 7.48
N ALA A 185 6.95 6.86 7.19
CA ALA A 185 7.19 7.30 5.82
C ALA A 185 8.44 6.56 5.32
N VAL A 186 8.25 5.49 4.57
CA VAL A 186 9.35 4.64 4.09
C VAL A 186 9.99 5.33 2.88
N PRO A 187 11.33 5.49 2.85
CA PRO A 187 12.01 6.03 1.68
C PRO A 187 11.89 5.04 0.52
N ARG A 188 11.89 5.54 -0.71
CA ARG A 188 11.85 4.68 -1.90
C ARG A 188 13.11 3.80 -1.94
N GLY A 189 12.93 2.48 -1.95
CA GLY A 189 14.03 1.53 -2.11
C GLY A 189 14.50 1.45 -3.57
N LYS A 190 15.63 0.77 -3.84
CA LYS A 190 16.05 0.50 -5.22
C LYS A 190 15.12 -0.51 -5.91
N ASN A 191 14.45 -1.33 -5.12
CA ASN A 191 13.44 -2.29 -5.54
C ASN A 191 12.42 -2.54 -4.40
N VAL A 192 11.37 -3.30 -4.71
CA VAL A 192 10.29 -3.61 -3.77
C VAL A 192 10.76 -4.38 -2.52
N VAL A 193 11.81 -5.21 -2.65
CA VAL A 193 12.36 -6.02 -1.56
C VAL A 193 13.06 -5.13 -0.53
N GLU A 194 13.88 -4.18 -0.98
CA GLU A 194 14.58 -3.23 -0.12
C GLU A 194 13.62 -2.28 0.60
N GLU A 195 12.57 -1.80 -0.08
CA GLU A 195 11.57 -0.93 0.54
C GLU A 195 10.80 -1.66 1.66
N ILE A 196 10.34 -2.90 1.42
CA ILE A 196 9.70 -3.73 2.45
C ILE A 196 10.66 -4.02 3.60
N ALA A 197 11.89 -4.46 3.32
CA ALA A 197 12.87 -4.78 4.35
C ALA A 197 13.20 -3.55 5.22
N THR A 198 13.30 -2.36 4.61
CA THR A 198 13.48 -1.09 5.32
C THR A 198 12.28 -0.79 6.22
N ALA A 199 11.06 -0.98 5.71
CA ALA A 199 9.83 -0.79 6.46
C ALA A 199 9.80 -1.68 7.71
N LEU A 200 10.04 -2.99 7.54
CA LEU A 200 10.04 -3.96 8.64
C LEU A 200 11.14 -3.67 9.66
N THR A 201 12.35 -3.37 9.20
CA THR A 201 13.48 -3.03 10.09
C THR A 201 13.14 -1.85 11.00
N ARG A 202 12.56 -0.79 10.43
CA ARG A 202 12.17 0.40 11.19
C ARG A 202 11.01 0.12 12.15
N ALA A 203 10.02 -0.66 11.73
CA ALA A 203 8.87 -0.99 12.57
C ALA A 203 9.24 -1.90 13.74
N VAL A 204 10.07 -2.93 13.50
CA VAL A 204 10.58 -3.83 14.55
C VAL A 204 11.44 -3.05 15.54
N GLY A 205 12.32 -2.15 15.09
CA GLY A 205 13.07 -1.28 15.99
C GLY A 205 12.19 -0.38 16.87
N LEU A 206 11.04 0.09 16.35
CA LEU A 206 10.04 0.80 17.15
C LEU A 206 9.35 -0.12 18.15
N LEU A 207 8.94 -1.32 17.74
CA LEU A 207 8.33 -2.32 18.62
C LEU A 207 9.28 -2.69 19.78
N ASP A 208 10.55 -2.97 19.48
CA ASP A 208 11.57 -3.27 20.48
C ASP A 208 11.71 -2.12 21.48
N THR A 209 11.87 -0.88 20.97
CA THR A 209 12.00 0.30 21.84
C THR A 209 10.79 0.47 22.75
N LEU A 210 9.57 0.31 22.24
CA LEU A 210 8.34 0.48 23.04
C LEU A 210 8.13 -0.66 24.03
N THR A 211 8.47 -1.89 23.65
CA THR A 211 8.35 -3.06 24.53
C THR A 211 9.40 -3.04 25.64
N ASP A 212 10.61 -2.56 25.36
CA ASP A 212 11.65 -2.27 26.37
C ASP A 212 11.19 -1.21 27.39
N LEU A 213 10.33 -0.27 26.96
CA LEU A 213 9.67 0.70 27.83
C LEU A 213 8.45 0.13 28.59
N GLY A 214 8.13 -1.16 28.40
CA GLY A 214 7.06 -1.88 29.09
C GLY A 214 5.68 -1.78 28.45
N LEU A 215 5.57 -1.26 27.22
CA LEU A 215 4.29 -1.24 26.48
C LEU A 215 4.01 -2.61 25.85
N SER A 216 2.74 -2.98 25.76
CA SER A 216 2.37 -4.26 25.14
C SER A 216 2.64 -4.24 23.63
N PRO A 217 3.14 -5.34 23.03
CA PRO A 217 3.36 -5.41 21.58
C PRO A 217 2.08 -5.15 20.78
N ALA A 218 0.92 -5.59 21.28
CA ALA A 218 -0.37 -5.34 20.65
C ALA A 218 -0.71 -3.85 20.56
N THR A 219 -0.53 -3.10 21.65
CA THR A 219 -0.78 -1.65 21.67
C THR A 219 0.25 -0.93 20.80
N SER A 220 1.52 -1.31 20.88
CA SER A 220 2.59 -0.71 20.08
C SER A 220 2.41 -0.96 18.58
N GLY A 221 2.09 -2.19 18.18
CA GLY A 221 1.84 -2.56 16.79
C GLY A 221 0.63 -1.84 16.21
N ASN A 222 -0.41 -1.60 17.03
CA ASN A 222 -1.56 -0.78 16.64
C ASN A 222 -1.23 0.70 16.44
N GLN A 223 -0.07 1.20 16.87
CA GLN A 223 0.35 2.60 16.60
C GLN A 223 1.12 2.75 15.30
N ILE A 224 1.57 1.65 14.71
CA ILE A 224 2.40 1.62 13.51
C ILE A 224 1.50 1.54 12.27
N CYS A 225 1.76 2.42 11.32
CA CYS A 225 1.25 2.34 9.96
C CYS A 225 2.39 2.55 8.97
N PHE A 226 2.21 2.16 7.71
CA PHE A 226 3.26 2.28 6.69
C PHE A 226 2.79 3.15 5.55
N SER A 227 3.64 4.10 5.13
CA SER A 227 3.45 4.90 3.93
C SER A 227 4.52 4.53 2.90
N LEU A 228 4.11 3.75 1.91
CA LEU A 228 4.97 3.19 0.86
C LEU A 228 4.77 3.95 -0.45
N PHE A 229 5.82 4.04 -1.24
CA PHE A 229 5.69 4.52 -2.62
C PHE A 229 5.05 3.44 -3.49
N VAL A 230 4.48 3.86 -4.61
CA VAL A 230 3.97 2.95 -5.63
C VAL A 230 4.76 3.20 -6.91
N ASP A 231 5.30 2.12 -7.47
CA ASP A 231 6.14 2.18 -8.66
C ASP A 231 5.31 1.84 -9.89
N ASN A 232 5.85 2.17 -11.08
CA ASN A 232 5.15 2.03 -12.35
C ASN A 232 4.97 0.56 -12.80
N ASP A 233 5.70 -0.38 -12.22
CA ASP A 233 5.44 -1.80 -12.44
C ASP A 233 4.18 -2.22 -11.68
N PHE A 234 3.10 -2.41 -12.44
CA PHE A 234 1.78 -2.72 -11.91
C PHE A 234 1.77 -3.97 -11.02
N PHE A 235 2.30 -5.10 -11.50
CA PHE A 235 2.19 -6.36 -10.78
C PHE A 235 3.12 -6.41 -9.57
N LEU A 236 4.32 -5.85 -9.68
CA LEU A 236 5.22 -5.71 -8.54
C LEU A 236 4.65 -4.80 -7.47
N SER A 237 4.02 -3.69 -7.86
CA SER A 237 3.35 -2.80 -6.92
C SER A 237 2.19 -3.49 -6.22
N VAL A 238 1.28 -4.15 -6.94
CA VAL A 238 0.20 -4.94 -6.31
C VAL A 238 0.78 -5.99 -5.35
N ALA A 239 1.80 -6.73 -5.79
CA ALA A 239 2.41 -7.77 -4.98
C ALA A 239 3.16 -7.23 -3.75
N LYS A 240 3.79 -6.05 -3.86
CA LYS A 240 4.47 -5.35 -2.75
C LYS A 240 3.51 -5.06 -1.61
N PHE A 241 2.35 -4.49 -1.88
CA PHE A 241 1.35 -4.22 -0.84
C PHE A 241 0.90 -5.54 -0.20
N LYS A 242 0.47 -6.54 -1.00
CA LYS A 242 0.06 -7.87 -0.49
C LYS A 242 1.17 -8.57 0.32
N ALA A 243 2.44 -8.44 -0.07
CA ALA A 243 3.57 -9.00 0.66
C ALA A 243 3.81 -8.27 1.99
N MET A 244 3.78 -6.93 2.00
CA MET A 244 3.92 -6.14 3.21
C MET A 244 2.85 -6.52 4.26
N ARG A 245 1.60 -6.69 3.80
CA ARG A 245 0.46 -7.17 4.60
C ARG A 245 0.79 -8.48 5.34
N ARG A 246 1.26 -9.47 4.57
CA ARG A 246 1.65 -10.81 5.07
C ARG A 246 2.80 -10.74 6.05
N LEU A 247 3.83 -9.98 5.74
CA LEU A 247 5.04 -9.91 6.57
C LEU A 247 4.78 -9.19 7.87
N TRP A 248 4.01 -8.11 7.87
CA TRP A 248 3.66 -7.42 9.11
C TRP A 248 2.83 -8.30 10.05
N TYR A 249 1.85 -9.03 9.51
CA TYR A 249 1.13 -10.03 10.30
C TYR A 249 2.08 -11.06 10.92
N GLN A 250 3.04 -11.59 10.16
CA GLN A 250 4.04 -12.53 10.67
C GLN A 250 4.93 -11.93 11.77
N VAL A 251 5.32 -10.65 11.65
CA VAL A 251 6.02 -9.94 12.72
C VAL A 251 5.17 -9.92 13.99
N MET A 252 3.90 -9.50 13.90
CA MET A 252 3.01 -9.45 15.08
C MET A 252 2.82 -10.83 15.73
N GLN A 253 2.71 -11.90 14.93
CA GLN A 253 2.68 -13.26 15.45
C GLN A 253 3.97 -13.65 16.19
N ALA A 254 5.13 -13.17 15.74
CA ALA A 254 6.42 -13.42 16.40
C ALA A 254 6.57 -12.67 17.74
N TYR A 255 5.82 -11.59 17.94
CA TYR A 255 5.66 -10.89 19.23
C TYR A 255 4.50 -11.45 20.07
N ASP A 256 4.02 -12.67 19.78
CA ASP A 256 2.92 -13.35 20.47
C ASP A 256 1.57 -12.61 20.45
N VAL A 257 1.32 -11.76 19.45
CA VAL A 257 0.03 -11.07 19.26
C VAL A 257 -0.86 -11.86 18.31
N HIS A 258 -1.43 -12.97 18.79
CA HIS A 258 -2.18 -13.91 17.94
C HIS A 258 -3.54 -13.40 17.44
N ASP A 259 -4.15 -12.44 18.16
CA ASP A 259 -5.45 -11.84 17.81
C ASP A 259 -5.29 -10.59 16.93
N PHE A 260 -4.12 -10.38 16.31
CA PHE A 260 -3.90 -9.22 15.45
C PHE A 260 -4.67 -9.38 14.11
N PRO A 261 -5.59 -8.45 13.78
CA PRO A 261 -6.37 -8.55 12.54
C PRO A 261 -5.46 -8.40 11.31
N PHE A 262 -5.64 -9.29 10.33
CA PHE A 262 -4.85 -9.28 9.09
C PHE A 262 -5.07 -8.02 8.22
N ASP A 263 -6.18 -7.31 8.41
CA ASP A 263 -6.54 -6.08 7.71
C ASP A 263 -6.44 -4.82 8.60
N GLY A 264 -6.17 -4.97 9.89
CA GLY A 264 -6.19 -3.85 10.85
C GLY A 264 -4.95 -2.96 10.88
N TYR A 265 -3.92 -3.23 10.07
CA TYR A 265 -2.84 -2.27 9.83
C TYR A 265 -3.16 -1.37 8.64
N PHE A 266 -2.77 -0.10 8.77
CA PHE A 266 -2.97 0.91 7.76
C PHE A 266 -1.77 0.99 6.82
N LEU A 267 -2.01 0.74 5.53
CA LEU A 267 -1.09 1.02 4.44
C LEU A 267 -1.54 2.25 3.68
N HIS A 268 -0.72 3.30 3.73
CA HIS A 268 -0.84 4.48 2.90
C HIS A 268 0.01 4.31 1.64
N ALA A 269 -0.59 4.54 0.48
CA ALA A 269 0.07 4.49 -0.81
C ALA A 269 0.35 5.89 -1.35
N ARG A 270 1.61 6.16 -1.70
CA ARG A 270 2.06 7.41 -2.30
C ARG A 270 2.42 7.19 -3.77
N CYS A 271 1.55 7.65 -4.67
CA CYS A 271 1.75 7.64 -6.11
C CYS A 271 2.42 8.96 -6.51
N GLU A 272 3.74 8.98 -6.45
CA GLU A 272 4.58 10.12 -6.81
C GLU A 272 5.61 9.67 -7.87
N PRO A 273 5.94 10.51 -8.87
CA PRO A 273 6.96 10.16 -9.85
C PRO A 273 8.34 9.99 -9.19
N ALA A 274 9.16 9.07 -9.68
CA ALA A 274 10.55 9.00 -9.26
C ALA A 274 11.32 10.23 -9.77
N ALA A 275 12.31 10.71 -9.03
CA ALA A 275 13.12 11.86 -9.44
C ALA A 275 13.79 11.67 -10.82
N SER A 276 14.09 10.42 -11.20
CA SER A 276 14.63 10.05 -12.52
C SER A 276 13.64 10.23 -13.68
N GLU A 277 12.34 10.27 -13.39
CA GLU A 277 11.25 10.40 -14.38
C GLU A 277 10.79 11.85 -14.57
N SER A 278 11.40 12.80 -13.83
CA SER A 278 11.07 14.23 -13.84
C SER A 278 11.32 14.96 -15.17
N TYR A 279 11.87 14.27 -16.18
CA TYR A 279 12.17 14.84 -17.50
C TYR A 279 10.93 14.99 -18.40
N GLU A 280 9.79 14.34 -18.11
CA GLU A 280 8.53 14.52 -18.86
C GLU A 280 7.37 15.01 -17.96
N PRO A 281 7.11 16.34 -17.90
CA PRO A 281 6.13 16.95 -16.99
C PRO A 281 4.65 16.57 -17.21
N ARG A 282 4.33 15.74 -18.21
CA ARG A 282 2.95 15.34 -18.57
C ARG A 282 2.71 13.82 -18.51
N GLY A 283 3.77 13.03 -18.39
CA GLY A 283 3.66 11.57 -18.24
C GLY A 283 3.42 11.13 -16.80
N GLY A 284 3.81 11.97 -15.83
CA GLY A 284 3.73 11.67 -14.41
C GLY A 284 2.31 11.37 -13.93
N LEU A 285 1.29 12.09 -14.39
CA LEU A 285 -0.07 11.88 -13.90
C LEU A 285 -0.69 10.60 -14.46
N ILE A 286 -0.33 10.22 -15.69
CA ILE A 286 -0.75 8.94 -16.28
C ILE A 286 -0.08 7.79 -15.52
N ALA A 287 1.22 7.90 -15.26
CA ALA A 287 1.98 6.95 -14.45
C ALA A 287 1.39 6.82 -13.03
N ASN A 288 1.11 7.95 -12.38
CA ASN A 288 0.49 8.01 -11.07
C ASN A 288 -0.94 7.44 -11.07
N ALA A 289 -1.70 7.60 -12.15
CA ALA A 289 -3.01 6.97 -12.29
C ALA A 289 -2.90 5.45 -12.34
N PHE A 290 -1.96 4.89 -13.12
CA PHE A 290 -1.70 3.45 -13.14
C PHE A 290 -1.18 2.93 -11.79
N ALA A 291 -0.29 3.68 -11.15
CA ALA A 291 0.19 3.38 -9.80
C ALA A 291 -0.98 3.38 -8.80
N ALA A 292 -1.93 4.30 -8.92
CA ALA A 292 -3.13 4.32 -8.08
C ALA A 292 -3.99 3.06 -8.27
N VAL A 293 -4.15 2.57 -9.51
CA VAL A 293 -4.83 1.27 -9.76
C VAL A 293 -4.09 0.15 -9.05
N ALA A 294 -2.76 0.07 -9.19
CA ALA A 294 -1.95 -0.96 -8.55
C ALA A 294 -2.07 -0.91 -7.01
N ALA A 295 -2.06 0.28 -6.42
CA ALA A 295 -2.20 0.47 -4.98
C ALA A 295 -3.56 0.00 -4.45
N VAL A 296 -4.64 0.36 -5.14
CA VAL A 296 -6.01 -0.03 -4.77
C VAL A 296 -6.18 -1.54 -4.89
N CYS A 297 -5.72 -2.15 -5.99
CA CYS A 297 -5.78 -3.59 -6.18
C CYS A 297 -4.84 -4.37 -5.24
N GLY A 298 -3.72 -3.78 -4.83
CA GLY A 298 -2.86 -4.30 -3.76
C GLY A 298 -3.45 -4.11 -2.36
N GLY A 299 -4.54 -3.33 -2.27
CA GLY A 299 -5.34 -3.15 -1.08
C GLY A 299 -4.84 -2.07 -0.13
N CYS A 300 -4.34 -0.91 -0.59
CA CYS A 300 -3.96 0.20 0.30
C CYS A 300 -5.17 0.76 1.09
N ASN A 301 -5.01 1.10 2.38
CA ASN A 301 -6.07 1.72 3.18
C ASN A 301 -6.28 3.21 2.88
N ALA A 302 -5.22 3.90 2.47
CA ALA A 302 -5.27 5.31 2.10
C ALA A 302 -4.44 5.52 0.83
N LEU A 303 -4.92 6.38 -0.06
CA LEU A 303 -4.30 6.66 -1.35
C LEU A 303 -4.04 8.15 -1.53
N THR A 304 -2.78 8.51 -1.73
CA THR A 304 -2.37 9.84 -2.17
C THR A 304 -1.81 9.76 -3.57
N VAL A 305 -2.47 10.45 -4.50
CA VAL A 305 -1.97 10.67 -5.86
C VAL A 305 -1.39 12.08 -5.92
N PHE A 306 -0.11 12.20 -6.26
CA PHE A 306 0.54 13.50 -6.38
C PHE A 306 0.24 14.13 -7.75
N PRO A 307 -0.01 15.46 -7.78
CA PRO A 307 -0.13 16.17 -9.05
C PRO A 307 1.24 16.32 -9.73
N ASP A 308 1.25 16.37 -11.06
CA ASP A 308 2.47 16.64 -11.84
C ASP A 308 3.07 18.02 -11.54
N VAL A 309 2.21 18.99 -11.25
CA VAL A 309 2.59 20.36 -10.89
C VAL A 309 1.89 20.72 -9.58
N ARG A 310 2.66 20.85 -8.50
CA ARG A 310 2.16 21.04 -7.14
C ARG A 310 1.42 22.38 -6.93
N ASP A 311 1.79 23.42 -7.67
CA ASP A 311 1.23 24.77 -7.54
C ASP A 311 0.06 25.06 -8.51
N GLN A 312 -0.49 24.03 -9.16
CA GLN A 312 -1.58 24.20 -10.12
C GLN A 312 -2.89 23.56 -9.62
N ASP A 313 -3.89 24.39 -9.32
CA ASP A 313 -5.22 23.97 -8.84
C ASP A 313 -5.86 22.87 -9.70
N LEU A 314 -5.69 22.95 -11.02
CA LEU A 314 -6.20 21.96 -11.95
C LEU A 314 -5.49 20.61 -11.78
N ALA A 315 -4.17 20.61 -11.65
CA ALA A 315 -3.40 19.38 -11.47
C ALA A 315 -3.76 18.69 -10.15
N ALA A 316 -3.86 19.45 -9.05
CA ALA A 316 -4.32 18.95 -7.76
C ALA A 316 -5.76 18.41 -7.82
N THR A 317 -6.64 19.07 -8.57
CA THR A 317 -8.02 18.61 -8.79
C THR A 317 -8.06 17.28 -9.54
N VAL A 318 -7.28 17.16 -10.62
CA VAL A 318 -7.22 15.92 -11.42
C VAL A 318 -6.63 14.78 -10.58
N ALA A 319 -5.57 15.04 -9.83
CA ALA A 319 -4.95 14.05 -8.95
C ALA A 319 -5.94 13.50 -7.89
N ARG A 320 -6.68 14.37 -7.18
CA ARG A 320 -7.75 13.95 -6.25
C ARG A 320 -8.80 13.09 -6.95
N ASN A 321 -9.23 13.50 -8.14
CA ASN A 321 -10.33 12.85 -8.84
C ASN A 321 -9.97 11.44 -9.33
N ILE A 322 -8.69 11.11 -9.56
CA ILE A 322 -8.27 9.75 -9.93
C ILE A 322 -8.82 8.73 -8.95
N SER A 323 -8.61 8.92 -7.64
CA SER A 323 -9.13 8.00 -6.62
C SER A 323 -10.66 7.87 -6.66
N SER A 324 -11.39 8.98 -6.87
CA SER A 324 -12.85 8.97 -6.95
C SER A 324 -13.35 8.24 -8.21
N ILE A 325 -12.67 8.41 -9.35
CA ILE A 325 -12.98 7.69 -10.60
C ILE A 325 -12.77 6.19 -10.39
N LEU A 326 -11.68 5.78 -9.75
CA LEU A 326 -11.41 4.36 -9.48
C LEU A 326 -12.51 3.69 -8.64
N ALA A 327 -13.05 4.39 -7.64
CA ALA A 327 -14.14 3.88 -6.81
C ALA A 327 -15.50 3.94 -7.54
N HIS A 328 -15.90 5.13 -8.01
CA HIS A 328 -17.29 5.38 -8.41
C HIS A 328 -17.59 5.09 -9.87
N GLU A 329 -16.59 5.09 -10.75
CA GLU A 329 -16.77 4.87 -12.19
C GLU A 329 -16.15 3.55 -12.66
N ALA A 330 -14.95 3.22 -12.17
CA ALA A 330 -14.29 1.95 -12.49
C ALA A 330 -14.70 0.80 -11.58
N HIS A 331 -15.41 1.09 -10.48
CA HIS A 331 -15.96 0.10 -9.55
C HIS A 331 -14.92 -0.86 -8.95
N LEU A 332 -13.68 -0.39 -8.76
CA LEU A 332 -12.61 -1.17 -8.13
C LEU A 332 -12.83 -1.38 -6.63
N ASP A 333 -13.88 -0.77 -6.06
CA ASP A 333 -14.29 -0.92 -4.67
C ASP A 333 -15.26 -2.10 -4.43
N LYS A 334 -15.74 -2.76 -5.48
CA LYS A 334 -16.78 -3.82 -5.37
C LYS A 334 -16.26 -5.18 -4.96
N VAL A 335 -14.97 -5.45 -5.08
CA VAL A 335 -14.34 -6.74 -4.73
C VAL A 335 -13.15 -6.46 -3.82
N SER A 336 -13.06 -7.18 -2.70
CA SER A 336 -12.03 -6.95 -1.66
C SER A 336 -10.60 -7.22 -2.13
N ASP A 337 -10.38 -8.33 -2.84
CA ASP A 337 -9.10 -8.72 -3.44
C ASP A 337 -9.33 -9.35 -4.83
N PRO A 338 -9.36 -8.54 -5.91
CA PRO A 338 -9.71 -9.02 -7.25
C PRO A 338 -8.66 -9.97 -7.85
N PHE A 339 -7.44 -9.99 -7.30
CA PHE A 339 -6.35 -10.84 -7.79
C PHE A 339 -6.08 -12.06 -6.91
N SER A 340 -6.91 -12.29 -5.88
CA SER A 340 -6.82 -13.51 -5.08
C SER A 340 -6.95 -14.75 -5.95
N GLY A 341 -5.98 -15.67 -5.83
CA GLY A 341 -5.94 -16.93 -6.59
C GLY A 341 -5.31 -16.83 -7.99
N ALA A 342 -4.87 -15.65 -8.43
CA ALA A 342 -4.10 -15.53 -9.67
C ALA A 342 -2.73 -16.22 -9.52
N TYR A 343 -2.46 -17.26 -10.32
CA TYR A 343 -1.25 -18.08 -10.22
C TYR A 343 0.04 -17.26 -10.22
N TYR A 344 0.15 -16.34 -11.18
CA TYR A 344 1.29 -15.44 -11.29
C TYR A 344 1.44 -14.55 -10.04
N LEU A 345 0.38 -13.84 -9.66
CA LEU A 345 0.47 -12.83 -8.60
C LEU A 345 0.70 -13.45 -7.23
N GLU A 346 0.02 -14.56 -6.90
CA GLU A 346 0.23 -15.26 -5.64
C GLU A 346 1.67 -15.79 -5.52
N THR A 347 2.24 -16.31 -6.61
CA THR A 347 3.65 -16.72 -6.68
C THR A 347 4.59 -15.53 -6.54
N LEU A 348 4.28 -14.41 -7.18
CA LEU A 348 5.09 -13.18 -7.08
C LEU A 348 5.09 -12.62 -5.65
N VAL A 349 3.91 -12.56 -5.01
CA VAL A 349 3.79 -12.14 -3.59
C VAL A 349 4.60 -13.06 -2.69
N HIS A 350 4.55 -14.37 -2.92
CA HIS A 350 5.31 -15.36 -2.15
C HIS A 350 6.82 -15.12 -2.24
N HIS A 351 7.36 -14.97 -3.46
CA HIS A 351 8.79 -14.75 -3.65
C HIS A 351 9.24 -13.39 -3.11
N ILE A 352 8.49 -12.31 -3.34
CA ILE A 352 8.79 -10.99 -2.75
C ILE A 352 8.80 -11.09 -1.23
N ALA A 353 7.84 -11.78 -0.62
CA ALA A 353 7.78 -11.93 0.81
C ALA A 353 8.99 -12.69 1.38
N GLN A 354 9.41 -13.78 0.73
CA GLN A 354 10.59 -14.54 1.13
C GLN A 354 11.88 -13.74 1.03
N GLU A 355 12.08 -13.02 -0.09
CA GLU A 355 13.26 -12.20 -0.29
C GLU A 355 13.30 -11.03 0.69
N ALA A 356 12.18 -10.35 0.89
CA ALA A 356 12.09 -9.23 1.82
C ALA A 356 12.32 -9.68 3.26
N TRP A 357 11.80 -10.85 3.66
CA TRP A 357 12.08 -11.43 4.97
C TRP A 357 13.56 -11.78 5.15
N THR A 358 14.19 -12.33 4.11
CA THR A 358 15.62 -12.66 4.13
C THR A 358 16.48 -11.40 4.22
N ALA A 359 16.15 -10.36 3.45
CA ALA A 359 16.84 -9.06 3.50
C ALA A 359 16.62 -8.35 4.85
N PHE A 360 15.43 -8.46 5.44
CA PHE A 360 15.13 -7.95 6.77
C PHE A 360 15.97 -8.64 7.86
N THR A 361 16.05 -9.98 7.83
CA THR A 361 16.73 -10.76 8.87
C THR A 361 18.26 -10.75 8.76
N ASN A 362 18.81 -10.73 7.54
CA ASN A 362 20.25 -10.71 7.30
C ASN A 362 20.85 -9.30 7.19
N GLY A 363 20.00 -8.27 7.17
CA GLY A 363 20.37 -6.89 6.88
C GLY A 363 20.31 -6.58 5.38
N ILE A 364 19.98 -5.32 5.08
CA ILE A 364 19.93 -4.80 3.71
C ILE A 364 21.38 -4.66 3.20
N SER A 365 21.70 -5.36 2.11
CA SER A 365 23.03 -5.36 1.47
C SER A 365 23.32 -4.12 0.63
#